data_AF-A0A5D3JT46-F1
#
_entry.id   AF-A0A5D3JT46-F1
#
_cell.length_a   1.000
_cell.length_b   1.000
_cell.length_c   1.000
_cell.angle_alpha   90.00
_cell.angle_beta   90.00
_cell.angle_gamma   90.00
#
_symmetry.space_group_name_H-M   'P 1'
#
loop_
_entity.id
_entity.type
_entity.pdbx_description
1 polymer ?
#
loop_
_entity_poly.entity_id
_entity_poly.type
_entity_poly.pdbx_seq_one_letter_code
_entity_poly.pdbx_strand_id
1 'polypeptide(L)'
;MPKNEFKDFATFETLITPKIITVVYWLVTVLLILGSILSWLRQSEGMSISFAVSLVATRVIFELIMVSFKNNEYLRRICEAEEAKKSD
;
A
#
# COMPACT_ATOMS: atom_id res chain seq x y z
N MET A 1 1.53 -24.34 21.94
CA MET A 1 1.64 -22.91 22.31
C MET A 1 0.74 -22.11 21.40
N PRO A 2 -0.17 -21.27 21.92
CA PRO A 2 -0.96 -20.38 21.06
C PRO A 2 0.00 -19.47 20.30
N LYS A 3 -0.07 -19.51 18.97
CA LYS A 3 0.66 -18.57 18.11
C LYS A 3 0.07 -17.20 18.36
N ASN A 4 0.80 -16.35 19.06
CA ASN A 4 0.40 -14.97 19.31
C ASN A 4 0.66 -14.17 18.03
N GLU A 5 -0.22 -14.31 17.04
CA GLU A 5 -0.15 -13.63 15.72
C GLU A 5 0.05 -12.11 15.86
N PHE A 6 -0.39 -11.53 16.97
CA PHE A 6 -0.23 -10.13 17.31
C PHE A 6 1.23 -9.72 17.58
N LYS A 7 2.05 -10.62 18.13
CA LYS A 7 3.47 -10.35 18.39
C LYS A 7 4.27 -10.38 17.09
N ASP A 8 3.99 -11.34 16.21
CA ASP A 8 4.65 -11.43 14.90
C ASP A 8 4.22 -10.25 13.99
N PHE A 9 2.97 -9.79 14.13
CA PHE A 9 2.48 -8.54 13.52
C PHE A 9 3.21 -7.29 14.04
N ALA A 10 3.38 -7.18 15.37
CA ALA A 10 4.02 -6.03 16.00
C ALA A 10 5.56 -6.00 15.83
N THR A 11 6.19 -7.16 15.62
CA THR A 11 7.66 -7.27 15.50
C THR A 11 8.14 -7.01 14.05
N PHE A 12 7.24 -6.71 13.09
CA PHE A 12 7.59 -6.43 11.68
C PHE A 12 8.40 -7.52 10.96
N GLU A 13 8.59 -8.70 11.56
CA GLU A 13 9.38 -9.79 10.96
C GLU A 13 8.65 -10.44 9.78
N THR A 14 7.32 -10.46 9.82
CA THR A 14 6.50 -10.79 8.65
C THR A 14 6.18 -9.54 7.85
N LEU A 15 6.70 -9.47 6.61
CA LEU A 15 6.38 -8.50 5.58
C LEU A 15 4.89 -8.60 5.15
N ILE A 16 3.94 -8.30 6.06
CA ILE A 16 2.51 -8.15 5.76
C ILE A 16 2.25 -6.78 5.08
N THR A 17 3.31 -5.97 4.94
CA THR A 17 3.31 -4.62 4.39
C THR A 17 2.49 -4.45 3.10
N PRO A 18 2.60 -5.30 2.05
CA PRO A 18 1.81 -5.10 0.83
C PRO A 18 0.30 -5.31 1.05
N LYS A 19 -0.12 -6.22 1.94
CA LYS A 19 -1.54 -6.41 2.27
C LYS A 19 -2.10 -5.22 3.03
N ILE A 20 -1.36 -4.69 4.00
CA ILE A 20 -1.76 -3.51 4.77
C ILE A 20 -1.90 -2.29 3.85
N ILE A 21 -0.93 -2.09 2.95
CA ILE A 21 -0.98 -0.99 1.95
C ILE A 21 -2.22 -1.11 1.06
N THR A 22 -2.61 -2.33 0.67
CA THR A 22 -3.82 -2.56 -0.13
C THR A 22 -5.09 -2.19 0.63
N VAL A 23 -5.17 -2.49 1.93
CA VAL A 23 -6.31 -2.11 2.77
C VAL A 23 -6.39 -0.59 2.92
N VAL A 24 -5.25 0.07 3.19
CA VAL A 24 -5.18 1.53 3.30
C VAL A 24 -5.53 2.20 1.98
N TYR A 25 -5.06 1.65 0.85
CA TYR A 25 -5.39 2.12 -0.50
C TYR A 25 -6.91 2.17 -0.72
N TRP A 26 -7.60 1.07 -0.41
CA TRP A 26 -9.06 1.00 -0.55
C TRP A 26 -9.77 1.97 0.38
N LEU A 27 -9.30 2.10 1.62
CA LEU A 27 -9.87 3.02 2.60
C LEU A 27 -9.75 4.48 2.14
N VAL A 28 -8.56 4.91 1.70
CA VAL A 28 -8.33 6.25 1.17
C VAL A 28 -9.14 6.49 -0.11
N THR A 29 -9.22 5.50 -1.01
CA THR A 29 -10.00 5.61 -2.25
C THR A 29 -11.48 5.83 -1.96
N VAL A 30 -12.06 5.09 -1.02
CA VAL A 30 -13.47 5.26 -0.60
C VAL A 30 -13.69 6.65 0.00
N LEU A 31 -12.77 7.13 0.86
CA LEU A 31 -12.86 8.48 1.43
C LEU A 31 -12.83 9.58 0.37
N LEU A 32 -11.96 9.45 -0.64
CA LEU A 32 -11.87 10.41 -1.74
C LEU A 32 -13.14 10.40 -2.62
N ILE A 33 -13.73 9.22 -2.85
CA ILE A 33 -15.01 9.12 -3.57
C ILE A 33 -16.12 9.81 -2.78
N LEU A 34 -16.22 9.56 -1.47
CA LEU A 34 -17.21 10.22 -0.61
C LEU A 34 -16.99 11.74 -0.55
N GLY A 35 -15.73 12.19 -0.44
CA GLY A 35 -15.38 13.60 -0.46
C GLY A 35 -15.78 14.28 -1.78
N SER A 36 -15.58 13.60 -2.90
CA SER A 36 -16.02 14.08 -4.23
C SER A 36 -17.55 14.26 -4.30
N ILE A 37 -18.31 13.25 -3.87
CA ILE A 37 -19.79 13.30 -3.86
C ILE A 37 -20.30 14.43 -2.94
N LEU A 38 -19.73 14.56 -1.73
CA LEU A 38 -20.10 15.62 -0.80
C LEU A 38 -19.76 17.02 -1.32
N SER A 39 -18.67 17.16 -2.08
CA SER A 39 -18.28 18.43 -2.70
C SER A 39 -19.21 18.82 -3.84
N TRP A 40 -19.68 17.83 -4.62
CA TRP A 40 -20.71 18.02 -5.65
C TRP A 40 -22.01 18.54 -5.05
N LEU A 41 -22.47 17.95 -3.94
CA LEU A 41 -23.70 18.37 -3.24
C LEU A 41 -23.61 19.82 -2.71
N ARG A 42 -22.41 20.32 -2.43
CA ARG A 42 -22.16 21.69 -1.96
C ARG A 42 -21.90 22.70 -3.08
N GLN A 43 -22.03 22.30 -4.36
CA GLN A 43 -21.75 23.14 -5.54
C GLN A 43 -20.35 23.79 -5.52
N SER A 44 -19.36 23.12 -4.94
CA SER A 44 -17.98 23.61 -4.94
C SER A 44 -17.22 23.03 -6.13
N GLU A 45 -17.33 23.68 -7.29
CA GLU A 45 -16.77 23.17 -8.55
C GLU A 45 -15.25 22.96 -8.49
N GLY A 46 -14.51 23.89 -7.88
CA GLY A 46 -13.05 23.76 -7.72
C GLY A 46 -12.63 22.59 -6.83
N MET A 47 -13.46 22.26 -5.83
CA MET A 47 -13.19 21.16 -4.91
C MET A 47 -13.44 19.80 -5.59
N SER A 48 -14.48 19.69 -6.43
CA SER A 48 -14.78 18.45 -7.17
C SER A 48 -13.64 18.03 -8.12
N ILE A 49 -13.05 18.98 -8.85
CA ILE A 49 -11.91 18.71 -9.74
C ILE A 49 -10.69 18.23 -8.94
N SER A 50 -10.43 18.86 -7.79
CA SER A 50 -9.30 18.47 -6.93
C SER A 50 -9.41 17.04 -6.41
N PHE A 51 -10.63 16.57 -6.10
CA PHE A 51 -10.86 15.17 -5.69
C PHE A 51 -10.66 14.18 -6.85
N ALA A 52 -11.09 14.54 -8.07
CA ALA A 52 -10.87 13.71 -9.25
C ALA A 52 -9.36 13.52 -9.55
N VAL A 53 -8.58 14.60 -9.49
CA VAL A 53 -7.12 14.53 -9.65
C VAL A 53 -6.47 13.72 -8.51
N SER A 54 -6.94 13.91 -7.28
CA SER A 54 -6.43 13.19 -6.11
C SER A 54 -6.67 11.68 -6.19
N LEU A 55 -7.75 11.22 -6.81
CA LEU A 55 -7.99 9.78 -7.05
C LEU A 55 -6.93 9.16 -7.96
N VAL A 56 -6.57 9.86 -9.05
CA VAL A 56 -5.51 9.41 -9.97
C VAL A 56 -4.15 9.44 -9.27
N ALA A 57 -3.84 10.51 -8.56
CA ALA A 57 -2.58 10.63 -7.81
C ALA A 57 -2.45 9.50 -6.75
N THR A 58 -3.54 9.21 -6.04
CA THR A 58 -3.59 8.11 -5.06
C THR A 58 -3.28 6.77 -5.73
N ARG A 59 -3.88 6.47 -6.88
CA ARG A 59 -3.57 5.24 -7.65
C ARG A 59 -2.08 5.10 -7.93
N VAL A 60 -1.48 6.16 -8.49
CA VAL A 60 -0.05 6.16 -8.88
C VAL A 60 0.84 5.98 -7.66
N ILE A 61 0.61 6.74 -6.57
CA ILE A 61 1.44 6.67 -5.37
C ILE A 61 1.37 5.29 -4.72
N PHE A 62 0.18 4.72 -4.56
CA PHE A 62 0.04 3.40 -3.93
C PHE A 62 0.62 2.28 -4.79
N GLU A 63 0.54 2.36 -6.12
CA GLU A 63 1.22 1.44 -7.03
C GLU A 63 2.74 1.54 -6.91
N LEU A 64 3.30 2.76 -6.88
CA LEU A 64 4.74 2.97 -6.70
C LEU A 64 5.23 2.38 -5.37
N ILE A 65 4.50 2.62 -4.28
CA ILE A 65 4.84 2.05 -2.97
C ILE A 65 4.84 0.51 -3.05
N MET A 66 3.79 -0.10 -3.63
CA MET A 66 3.74 -1.57 -3.79
C MET A 66 4.89 -2.12 -4.64
N VAL A 67 5.25 -1.43 -5.73
CA VAL A 67 6.38 -1.81 -6.59
C VAL A 67 7.70 -1.74 -5.81
N SER A 68 7.93 -0.70 -4.99
CA SER A 68 9.12 -0.61 -4.15
C SER A 68 9.21 -1.76 -3.15
N PHE A 69 8.11 -2.15 -2.52
CA PHE A 69 8.10 -3.32 -1.62
C PHE A 69 8.41 -4.62 -2.35
N LYS A 70 7.83 -4.83 -3.54
CA LYS A 70 8.16 -5.99 -4.37
C LYS A 70 9.64 -6.00 -4.76
N ASN A 71 10.20 -4.86 -5.13
CA ASN A 71 11.62 -4.75 -5.49
C ASN A 71 12.53 -5.13 -4.30
N ASN A 72 12.18 -4.70 -3.08
CA ASN A 72 12.92 -5.07 -1.88
C ASN A 72 12.85 -6.57 -1.59
N GLU A 73 11.70 -7.20 -1.83
CA GLU A 73 11.55 -8.65 -1.71
C GLU A 73 12.37 -9.41 -2.78
N TYR A 74 12.38 -8.93 -4.03
CA TYR A 74 13.20 -9.51 -5.10
C TYR A 74 14.70 -9.44 -4.77
N LEU A 75 15.19 -8.30 -4.28
CA LEU A 75 16.59 -8.15 -3.86
C LEU A 75 16.95 -9.15 -2.77
N ARG A 76 16.08 -9.32 -1.77
CA ARG A 76 16.30 -10.31 -0.70
C ARG A 76 16.40 -11.73 -1.25
N ARG A 77 15.51 -12.13 -2.17
CA ARG A 77 15.54 -13.46 -2.81
C ARG A 77 16.81 -13.69 -3.62
N ILE A 78 17.33 -12.65 -4.29
CA ILE A 78 18.60 -12.74 -5.05
C ILE A 78 19.77 -12.95 -4.09
N CYS A 79 19.84 -12.20 -2.98
CA CYS A 79 20.88 -12.40 -1.96
C CYS A 79 20.84 -13.82 -1.38
N GLU A 80 19.64 -14.31 -1.01
CA GLU A 80 19.47 -15.67 -0.46
C GLU A 80 19.90 -16.75 -1.49
N ALA A 81 19.58 -16.56 -2.78
CA ALA A 81 19.98 -17.48 -3.85
C ALA A 81 21.50 -17.46 -4.13
N GLU A 82 22.15 -16.30 -4.03
CA GLU A 82 23.59 -16.17 -4.19
C GLU A 82 24.37 -16.75 -2.99
N GLU A 83 23.85 -16.62 -1.77
CA GLU A 83 24.43 -17.27 -0.59
C GLU A 83 24.35 -18.80 -0.68
N ALA A 84 23.22 -19.35 -1.13
CA ALA A 84 23.05 -20.80 -1.30
C ALA A 84 24.02 -21.40 -2.34
N LYS A 85 24.33 -20.67 -3.41
CA LYS A 85 25.31 -21.10 -4.42
C LYS A 85 26.76 -21.07 -3.93
N LYS A 86 27.06 -20.28 -2.89
CA LYS A 86 28.40 -20.19 -2.32
C LYS A 86 28.71 -21.30 -1.32
N SER A 87 27.69 -22.00 -0.84
CA SER A 87 27.80 -23.12 0.10
C SER A 87 27.84 -24.51 -0.55
N ASP A 88 27.67 -24.60 -1.87
CA ASP A 88 27.97 -25.76 -2.72
C ASP A 88 29.35 -25.61 -3.39
#